data_AF-A0A963EAY8-F1
#
_entry.id   AF-A0A963EAY8-F1
#
_cell.length_a   1.000
_cell.length_b   1.000
_cell.length_c   1.000
_cell.angle_alpha   90.00
_cell.angle_beta   90.00
_cell.angle_gamma   90.00
#
_symmetry.space_group_name_H-M   'P 1'
#
loop_
_entity.id
_entity.type
_entity.pdbx_description
1 polymer ?
#
loop_
_entity_poly.entity_id
_entity_poly.type
_entity_poly.pdbx_seq_one_letter_code
_entity_poly.pdbx_strand_id
1 'polypeptide(L)'
;DLLLGFHVPGVGLVMAIVAFFITGMMVTNFIGHRLVNLWERLLSKIPLVRTIHHAVKQVASSFLSSSEESFTNVLLIEYPRPGIYSIALQTSTGFQRAKSATSEELITVFLPTTPNPTSGFLLLVPKKDVQKLDMSVDEAFKMVISLGVVLPDRPE
;
A
#
# COMPACT_ATOMS: atom_id res chain seq x y z
N ASP A 1 4.99 33.19 49.37
CA ASP A 1 5.02 34.22 50.42
C ASP A 1 3.74 34.46 51.22
N LEU A 2 2.63 33.73 51.06
CA LEU A 2 1.52 33.85 52.04
C LEU A 2 0.83 32.54 52.48
N LEU A 3 1.30 31.37 52.02
CA LEU A 3 0.69 30.08 52.40
C LEU A 3 1.63 29.07 53.09
N LEU A 4 2.96 29.25 53.06
CA LEU A 4 3.92 28.21 53.49
C LEU A 4 5.06 28.70 54.43
N GLY A 5 5.06 29.96 54.86
CA GLY A 5 6.01 30.44 55.89
C GLY A 5 7.50 30.49 55.52
N PHE A 6 7.92 29.97 54.36
CA PHE A 6 9.29 30.03 53.85
C PHE A 6 9.32 30.35 52.35
N HIS A 7 10.29 31.18 51.94
CA HIS A 7 10.52 31.52 50.54
C HIS A 7 11.36 30.43 49.89
N VAL A 8 10.73 29.52 49.13
CA VAL A 8 11.45 28.53 48.32
C VAL A 8 11.62 29.12 46.91
N PRO A 9 12.83 29.55 46.53
CA PRO A 9 13.07 30.11 45.21
C PRO A 9 12.74 29.08 44.13
N GLY A 10 11.98 29.48 43.10
CA GLY A 10 11.59 28.61 41.98
C GLY A 10 10.19 27.97 42.08
N VAL A 11 9.50 28.02 43.23
CA VAL A 11 8.15 27.45 43.37
C VAL A 11 7.14 28.11 42.44
N GLY A 12 7.24 29.42 42.21
CA GLY A 12 6.38 30.11 41.24
C GLY A 12 6.54 29.59 39.81
N LEU A 13 7.77 29.26 39.41
CA LEU A 13 8.06 28.70 38.08
C LEU A 13 7.51 27.28 37.94
N VAL A 14 7.71 26.43 38.96
CA VAL A 14 7.16 25.07 38.98
C VAL A 14 5.63 25.11 38.95
N MET A 15 5.00 25.98 39.73
CA MET A 15 3.55 26.16 39.74
C MET A 15 3.02 26.65 38.38
N ALA A 16 3.72 27.58 37.72
CA ALA A 16 3.36 28.03 36.38
C ALA A 16 3.46 26.89 35.35
N ILE A 17 4.55 26.11 35.37
CA ILE A 17 4.74 24.94 34.47
C ILE A 17 3.61 23.92 34.69
N VAL A 18 3.28 23.60 35.94
CA VAL A 18 2.19 22.66 36.27
C VAL A 18 0.84 23.21 35.80
N ALA A 19 0.57 24.50 36.00
CA ALA A 19 -0.67 25.13 35.55
C ALA A 19 -0.79 25.11 34.01
N PHE A 20 0.27 25.43 33.28
CA PHE A 20 0.30 25.35 31.81
C PHE A 20 0.10 23.92 31.33
N PHE A 21 0.74 22.95 31.97
CA PHE A 21 0.63 21.54 31.61
C PHE A 21 -0.81 21.03 31.78
N ILE A 22 -1.45 21.33 32.92
CA ILE A 22 -2.85 20.95 33.19
C ILE A 22 -3.79 21.62 32.18
N THR A 23 -3.57 22.91 31.90
CA THR A 23 -4.39 23.67 30.94
C THR A 23 -4.27 23.08 29.53
N GLY A 24 -3.05 22.79 29.08
CA GLY A 24 -2.80 22.15 27.78
C GLY A 24 -3.45 20.77 27.69
N MET A 25 -3.34 19.97 28.75
CA MET A 25 -3.96 18.64 28.83
C MET A 25 -5.49 18.71 28.73
N MET A 26 -6.13 19.68 29.40
CA MET A 26 -7.58 19.87 29.31
C MET A 26 -8.03 20.29 27.90
N VAL A 27 -7.30 21.20 27.25
CA VAL A 27 -7.61 21.66 25.90
C VAL A 27 -7.52 20.49 24.91
N THR A 28 -6.42 19.74 24.93
CA THR A 28 -6.20 18.62 24.01
C THR A 28 -7.19 17.48 24.24
N ASN A 29 -7.48 17.14 25.50
CA ASN A 29 -8.33 15.99 25.82
C ASN A 29 -9.83 16.30 25.63
N PHE A 30 -10.29 17.51 25.96
CA PHE A 30 -11.73 17.82 25.96
C PHE A 30 -12.24 18.43 24.65
N ILE A 31 -11.49 19.38 24.08
CA ILE A 31 -11.88 20.08 22.86
C ILE A 31 -11.45 19.28 21.63
N GLY A 32 -10.26 18.67 21.67
CA GLY A 32 -9.73 17.84 20.59
C GLY A 32 -10.68 16.69 20.23
N HIS A 33 -11.07 15.88 21.22
CA HIS A 33 -11.97 14.75 20.98
C HIS A 33 -13.37 15.16 20.49
N ARG A 34 -13.93 16.26 21.00
CA ARG A 34 -15.23 16.75 20.52
C ARG A 34 -15.17 17.25 19.08
N LEU A 35 -14.09 17.94 18.71
CA LEU A 35 -13.90 18.44 17.35
C LEU A 35 -13.72 17.27 16.37
N VAL A 36 -12.88 16.29 16.71
CA VAL A 36 -12.68 15.06 15.91
C VAL A 36 -14.00 14.30 15.73
N ASN A 37 -14.76 14.09 16.80
CA ASN A 37 -16.05 13.39 16.72
C ASN A 37 -17.10 14.15 15.90
N LEU A 38 -17.06 15.49 15.90
CA LEU A 38 -17.94 16.32 15.07
C LEU A 38 -17.56 16.21 13.59
N TRP A 39 -16.27 16.23 13.28
CA TRP A 39 -15.73 16.00 11.94
C TRP A 39 -16.11 14.60 11.42
N GLU A 40 -15.91 13.55 12.22
CA GLU A 40 -16.30 12.18 11.86
C GLU A 40 -17.81 12.06 11.60
N ARG A 41 -18.65 12.69 12.42
CA ARG A 41 -20.11 12.69 12.23
C ARG A 41 -20.54 13.43 10.96
N LEU A 42 -19.91 14.56 10.64
CA LEU A 42 -20.17 15.31 9.40
C LEU A 42 -19.75 14.49 8.16
N LEU A 43 -18.57 13.89 8.19
CA LEU A 43 -18.06 13.00 7.14
C LEU A 43 -18.94 11.76 6.95
N SER A 44 -19.46 11.18 8.04
CA SER A 44 -20.30 9.97 8.00
C SER A 44 -21.65 10.13 7.31
N LYS A 45 -22.17 11.37 7.19
CA LYS A 45 -23.44 11.69 6.53
C LYS A 45 -23.33 11.89 5.03
N ILE A 46 -22.10 11.89 4.49
CA ILE A 46 -21.86 12.02 3.05
C ILE A 46 -21.68 10.59 2.49
N PRO A 47 -22.68 9.98 1.84
CA PRO A 47 -22.59 8.62 1.30
C PRO A 47 -21.45 8.43 0.29
N LEU A 48 -20.89 9.50 -0.25
CA LEU A 48 -19.71 9.51 -1.13
C LEU A 48 -18.40 9.16 -0.39
N VAL A 49 -18.28 9.54 0.89
CA VAL A 49 -17.07 9.35 1.70
C VAL A 49 -16.86 7.87 2.03
N ARG A 50 -17.93 7.08 2.24
CA ARG A 50 -17.77 5.63 2.44
C ARG A 50 -17.23 4.94 1.19
N THR A 51 -17.75 5.26 0.01
CA THR A 51 -17.29 4.66 -1.24
C THR A 51 -15.88 5.09 -1.60
N ILE A 52 -15.53 6.37 -1.38
CA ILE A 52 -14.17 6.87 -1.60
C ILE A 52 -13.21 6.31 -0.55
N HIS A 53 -13.54 6.28 0.73
CA HIS A 53 -12.68 5.67 1.74
C HIS A 53 -12.55 4.16 1.53
N HIS A 54 -13.58 3.45 1.08
CA HIS A 54 -13.45 2.04 0.71
C HIS A 54 -12.60 1.87 -0.54
N ALA A 55 -12.82 2.65 -1.61
CA ALA A 55 -12.01 2.58 -2.83
C ALA A 55 -10.55 2.99 -2.56
N VAL A 56 -10.32 4.04 -1.77
CA VAL A 56 -8.99 4.50 -1.36
C VAL A 56 -8.36 3.52 -0.40
N LYS A 57 -9.09 2.94 0.55
CA LYS A 57 -8.56 1.89 1.44
C LYS A 57 -8.32 0.58 0.71
N GLN A 58 -9.09 0.28 -0.34
CA GLN A 58 -8.95 -0.88 -1.22
C GLN A 58 -7.77 -0.71 -2.18
N VAL A 59 -7.58 0.48 -2.74
CA VAL A 59 -6.40 0.86 -3.54
C VAL A 59 -5.17 0.94 -2.63
N ALA A 60 -5.27 1.63 -1.51
CA ALA A 60 -4.20 1.71 -0.52
C ALA A 60 -3.89 0.33 0.07
N SER A 61 -4.87 -0.56 0.29
CA SER A 61 -4.56 -1.94 0.66
C SER A 61 -3.92 -2.67 -0.51
N SER A 62 -4.32 -2.48 -1.77
CA SER A 62 -3.64 -3.12 -2.91
C SER A 62 -2.20 -2.61 -3.14
N PHE A 63 -1.87 -1.40 -2.68
CA PHE A 63 -0.52 -0.83 -2.76
C PHE A 63 0.31 -1.00 -1.47
N LEU A 64 -0.31 -1.05 -0.28
CA LEU A 64 0.31 -1.19 1.05
C LEU A 64 0.23 -2.61 1.63
N SER A 65 -0.56 -3.51 1.03
CA SER A 65 -0.31 -4.96 1.12
C SER A 65 0.73 -5.38 0.08
N SER A 66 1.81 -4.61 0.05
CA SER A 66 3.17 -5.13 0.13
C SER A 66 3.34 -6.03 1.36
N SER A 67 2.53 -7.08 1.45
CA SER A 67 2.84 -8.30 2.17
C SER A 67 3.16 -9.30 1.07
N GLU A 68 4.31 -9.95 1.20
CA GLU A 68 5.02 -10.85 0.29
C GLU A 68 4.20 -11.98 -0.40
N GLU A 69 2.87 -11.99 -0.32
CA GLU A 69 2.01 -13.09 -0.76
C GLU A 69 1.23 -12.85 -2.07
N SER A 70 1.03 -11.61 -2.54
CA SER A 70 0.19 -11.38 -3.74
C SER A 70 0.91 -11.52 -5.09
N PHE A 71 2.23 -11.37 -5.13
CA PHE A 71 3.04 -11.60 -6.33
C PHE A 71 3.97 -12.78 -6.11
N THR A 72 3.46 -13.99 -6.26
CA THR A 72 4.20 -15.19 -5.83
C THR A 72 5.33 -15.56 -6.79
N ASN A 73 5.21 -15.22 -8.08
CA ASN A 73 6.13 -15.69 -9.11
C ASN A 73 6.40 -14.62 -10.18
N VAL A 74 7.65 -14.54 -10.63
CA VAL A 74 8.04 -13.83 -11.84
C VAL A 74 7.87 -14.76 -13.03
N LEU A 75 7.21 -14.26 -14.07
CA LEU A 75 6.81 -15.04 -15.23
C LEU A 75 7.34 -14.39 -16.51
N LEU A 76 7.73 -15.22 -17.47
CA LEU A 76 8.00 -14.86 -18.84
C LEU A 76 6.78 -15.23 -19.69
N ILE A 77 6.24 -14.26 -20.42
CA ILE A 77 5.07 -14.43 -21.29
C ILE A 77 5.37 -13.88 -22.68
N GLU A 78 4.71 -14.42 -23.71
CA GLU A 78 4.72 -13.79 -25.03
C GLU A 78 3.73 -12.62 -25.09
N TYR A 79 4.24 -11.41 -25.32
CA TYR A 79 3.43 -10.19 -25.46
C TYR A 79 4.23 -9.12 -26.22
N PRO A 80 3.61 -8.38 -27.17
CA PRO A 80 2.20 -8.44 -27.58
C PRO A 80 1.90 -9.47 -28.68
N ARG A 81 2.91 -10.20 -29.18
CA ARG A 81 2.76 -11.21 -30.23
C ARG A 81 3.76 -12.35 -30.05
N PRO A 82 3.57 -13.50 -30.72
CA PRO A 82 4.51 -14.62 -30.66
C PRO A 82 5.94 -14.24 -31.04
N GLY A 83 6.90 -14.79 -30.30
CA GLY A 83 8.34 -14.51 -30.44
C GLY A 83 8.82 -13.22 -29.77
N ILE A 84 7.96 -12.47 -29.08
CA ILE A 84 8.35 -11.31 -28.24
C ILE A 84 7.96 -11.60 -26.81
N TYR A 85 8.91 -11.48 -25.89
CA TYR A 85 8.72 -11.84 -24.50
C TYR A 85 8.70 -10.62 -23.58
N SER A 86 7.89 -10.71 -22.53
CA SER A 86 7.81 -9.70 -21.48
C SER A 86 7.83 -10.36 -20.11
N ILE A 87 8.37 -9.65 -19.12
CA ILE A 87 8.32 -10.05 -17.71
C ILE A 87 6.98 -9.62 -17.13
N ALA A 88 6.29 -10.55 -16.50
CA ALA A 88 5.04 -10.33 -15.81
C ALA A 88 5.08 -10.91 -14.40
N LEU A 89 4.22 -10.41 -13.52
CA LEU A 89 4.11 -10.87 -12.14
C LEU A 89 2.79 -11.59 -11.93
N GLN A 90 2.83 -12.80 -11.39
CA GLN A 90 1.61 -13.55 -11.11
C GLN A 90 0.83 -12.89 -9.96
N THR A 91 -0.40 -12.43 -10.21
CA THR A 91 -1.25 -11.81 -9.16
C THR A 91 -2.28 -12.76 -8.57
N SER A 92 -2.65 -13.80 -9.31
CA SER A 92 -3.62 -14.81 -8.86
C SER A 92 -3.40 -16.13 -9.60
N THR A 93 -3.62 -17.22 -8.88
CA THR A 93 -3.47 -18.60 -9.38
C THR A 93 -4.66 -19.12 -10.16
N GLY A 94 -5.77 -18.37 -10.28
CA GLY A 94 -6.86 -18.82 -11.13
C GLY A 94 -8.04 -17.87 -11.21
N PHE A 95 -8.41 -17.50 -12.43
CA PHE A 95 -9.68 -16.84 -12.70
C PHE A 95 -10.71 -17.88 -13.16
N GLN A 96 -11.25 -18.64 -12.20
CA GLN A 96 -12.18 -19.76 -12.47
C GLN A 96 -13.40 -19.36 -13.32
N ARG A 97 -13.82 -18.09 -13.26
CA ARG A 97 -14.92 -17.56 -14.08
C ARG A 97 -14.55 -17.37 -15.57
N ALA A 98 -13.29 -17.26 -15.94
CA ALA A 98 -12.93 -17.25 -17.37
C ALA A 98 -12.90 -18.66 -17.98
N LYS A 99 -12.75 -19.72 -17.16
CA LYS A 99 -12.74 -21.09 -17.67
C LYS A 99 -14.03 -21.43 -18.43
N SER A 100 -15.17 -20.89 -18.00
CA SER A 100 -16.46 -21.03 -18.70
C SER A 100 -16.53 -20.29 -20.05
N ALA A 101 -15.69 -19.28 -20.27
CA ALA A 101 -15.69 -18.50 -21.51
C ALA A 101 -14.64 -18.97 -22.53
N THR A 102 -13.50 -19.48 -22.07
CA THR A 102 -12.37 -19.83 -22.95
C THR A 102 -12.03 -21.32 -22.98
N SER A 103 -12.60 -22.13 -22.08
CA SER A 103 -12.25 -23.56 -21.88
C SER A 103 -10.77 -23.81 -21.53
N GLU A 104 -10.00 -22.76 -21.25
CA GLU A 104 -8.59 -22.86 -20.85
C GLU A 104 -8.39 -22.49 -19.38
N GLU A 105 -7.37 -23.06 -18.75
CA GLU A 105 -6.93 -22.65 -17.42
C GLU A 105 -6.12 -21.35 -17.55
N LEU A 106 -6.75 -20.23 -17.21
CA LEU A 106 -6.11 -18.91 -17.25
C LEU A 106 -5.59 -18.50 -15.88
N ILE A 107 -4.40 -17.92 -15.86
CA ILE A 107 -3.83 -17.24 -14.71
C ILE A 107 -3.88 -15.72 -14.90
N THR A 108 -3.97 -14.98 -13.81
CA THR A 108 -3.92 -13.51 -13.85
C THR A 108 -2.49 -13.05 -13.63
N VAL A 109 -2.00 -12.24 -14.57
CA VAL A 109 -0.66 -11.66 -14.51
C VAL A 109 -0.74 -10.15 -14.66
N PHE A 110 0.15 -9.45 -13.97
CA PHE A 110 0.38 -8.02 -14.14
C PHE A 110 1.61 -7.83 -15.00
N LEU A 111 1.44 -7.16 -16.14
CA LEU A 111 2.52 -6.76 -17.04
C LEU A 111 2.85 -5.28 -16.76
N PRO A 112 3.94 -4.98 -16.03
CA PRO A 112 4.31 -3.60 -15.73
C PRO A 112 4.82 -2.87 -16.99
N THR A 113 4.64 -1.55 -17.01
CA THR A 113 5.31 -0.69 -17.98
C THR A 113 6.68 -0.25 -17.48
N THR A 114 7.63 -0.08 -18.39
CA THR A 114 8.96 0.49 -18.10
C THR A 114 8.97 2.00 -18.38
N PRO A 115 9.64 2.85 -17.56
CA PRO A 115 10.33 2.53 -16.31
C PRO A 115 9.40 2.52 -15.08
N ASN A 116 8.14 2.88 -15.22
CA ASN A 116 7.23 3.04 -14.09
C ASN A 116 6.39 1.76 -13.84
N PRO A 117 6.76 0.91 -12.85
CA PRO A 117 6.09 -0.37 -12.60
C PRO A 117 4.73 -0.21 -11.92
N THR A 118 4.30 1.01 -11.60
CA THR A 118 2.98 1.28 -11.02
C THR A 118 1.85 1.26 -12.06
N SER A 119 2.19 1.43 -13.34
CA SER A 119 1.29 1.26 -14.47
C SER A 119 1.59 -0.03 -15.22
N GLY A 120 0.59 -0.53 -15.96
CA GLY A 120 0.70 -1.82 -16.63
C GLY A 120 -0.63 -2.32 -17.16
N PHE A 121 -0.62 -3.57 -17.60
CA PHE A 121 -1.79 -4.28 -18.04
C PHE A 121 -2.09 -5.44 -17.07
N LEU A 122 -3.38 -5.66 -16.81
CA LEU A 122 -3.85 -6.93 -16.28
C LEU A 122 -4.12 -7.85 -17.46
N LEU A 123 -3.45 -9.00 -17.50
CA LEU A 123 -3.61 -9.98 -18.55
C LEU A 123 -4.11 -11.30 -17.96
N LEU A 124 -5.02 -11.95 -18.67
CA LEU A 124 -5.40 -13.33 -18.43
C LEU A 124 -4.71 -14.18 -19.49
N VAL A 125 -3.75 -14.99 -19.09
CA VAL A 125 -2.91 -15.77 -20.01
C VAL A 125 -3.09 -17.27 -19.75
N PRO A 126 -3.12 -18.12 -20.80
CA PRO A 126 -3.15 -19.55 -20.62
C PRO A 126 -1.95 -20.02 -19.81
N LYS A 127 -2.20 -20.83 -18.78
CA LYS A 127 -1.13 -21.35 -17.90
C LYS A 127 -0.03 -22.12 -18.67
N LYS A 128 -0.39 -22.72 -19.80
CA LYS A 128 0.51 -23.47 -20.70
C LYS A 128 1.51 -22.57 -21.45
N ASP A 129 1.19 -21.29 -21.64
CA ASP A 129 1.97 -20.33 -22.44
C ASP A 129 2.84 -19.42 -21.54
N VAL A 130 3.04 -19.83 -20.29
CA VAL A 130 3.73 -19.05 -19.26
C VAL A 130 4.90 -19.86 -18.73
N GLN A 131 6.08 -19.25 -18.68
CA GLN A 131 7.27 -19.84 -18.09
C GLN A 131 7.62 -19.12 -16.79
N LYS A 132 7.75 -19.85 -15.68
CA LYS A 132 8.25 -19.28 -14.43
C LYS A 132 9.75 -19.02 -14.55
N LEU A 133 10.17 -17.81 -14.19
CA LEU A 133 11.58 -17.44 -14.09
C LEU A 133 12.08 -17.70 -12.67
N ASP A 134 13.32 -18.18 -12.58
CA ASP A 134 14.02 -18.35 -11.31
C ASP A 134 14.68 -17.03 -10.90
N MET A 135 13.84 -16.11 -10.41
CA MET A 135 14.26 -14.81 -9.92
C MET A 135 13.23 -14.24 -8.96
N SER A 136 13.67 -13.35 -8.08
CA SER A 136 12.81 -12.64 -7.14
C SER A 136 12.00 -11.53 -7.82
N VAL A 137 10.88 -11.14 -7.20
CA VAL A 137 10.06 -10.01 -7.66
C VAL A 137 10.83 -8.69 -7.59
N ASP A 138 11.71 -8.51 -6.61
CA ASP A 138 12.56 -7.33 -6.46
C ASP A 138 13.54 -7.18 -7.64
N GLU A 139 14.17 -8.28 -8.05
CA GLU A 139 15.04 -8.31 -9.23
C GLU A 139 14.28 -7.98 -10.51
N ALA A 140 13.04 -8.47 -10.64
CA ALA A 140 12.19 -8.14 -11.79
C ALA A 140 11.86 -6.64 -11.82
N PHE A 141 11.51 -6.06 -10.67
CA PHE A 141 11.27 -4.61 -10.59
C PHE A 141 12.52 -3.78 -10.87
N LYS A 142 13.69 -4.18 -10.37
CA LYS A 142 14.97 -3.53 -10.71
C LYS A 142 15.20 -3.52 -12.22
N MET A 143 14.94 -4.64 -12.90
CA MET A 143 15.05 -4.72 -14.35
C MET A 143 14.05 -3.78 -15.05
N VAL A 144 12.77 -3.80 -14.65
CA VAL A 144 11.71 -2.97 -15.25
C VAL A 144 11.98 -1.47 -15.06
N ILE A 145 12.38 -1.06 -13.85
CA ILE A 145 12.66 0.35 -13.53
C ILE A 145 13.90 0.85 -14.27
N SER A 146 14.91 0.00 -14.41
CA SER A 146 16.17 0.34 -15.10
C SER A 146 16.09 0.24 -16.62
N LEU A 147 14.90 0.01 -17.21
CA LEU A 147 14.73 -0.21 -18.65
C LEU A 147 15.51 -1.42 -19.19
N GLY A 148 15.77 -2.42 -18.34
CA GLY A 148 16.56 -3.61 -18.70
C GLY A 148 18.08 -3.43 -18.61
N VAL A 149 18.58 -2.29 -18.13
CA VAL A 149 20.03 -2.05 -17.97
C VAL A 149 20.59 -2.84 -16.79
N VAL A 150 19.81 -2.99 -15.71
CA VAL A 150 20.17 -3.82 -14.56
C VAL A 150 19.57 -5.20 -14.77
N LEU A 151 20.43 -6.19 -15.02
CA LEU A 151 20.05 -7.59 -15.08
C LEU A 151 20.28 -8.23 -13.71
N PRO A 152 19.38 -9.12 -13.25
CA PRO A 152 19.63 -9.98 -12.10
C PRO A 152 20.90 -10.77 -12.33
N ASP A 153 21.76 -10.85 -11.32
CA ASP A 153 22.92 -11.72 -11.37
C ASP A 153 22.45 -13.18 -11.48
N ARG A 154 23.18 -14.01 -12.25
CA ARG A 154 22.84 -15.41 -12.53
C ARG A 154 22.47 -16.18 -11.24
N PRO A 155 21.53 -17.14 -11.31
CA PRO A 155 21.30 -18.06 -10.19
C PRO A 155 22.58 -18.87 -9.95
N GLU A 156 22.99 -18.98 -8.67
CA GLU A 156 23.91 -20.04 -8.21
C GLU A 156 23.21 -21.40 -8.20
#